data_AF-A0A968WFC6-F1
#
_entry.id   AF-A0A968WFC6-F1
#
_cell.length_a   1.000
_cell.length_b   1.000
_cell.length_c   1.000
_cell.angle_alpha   90.00
_cell.angle_beta   90.00
_cell.angle_gamma   90.00
#
_symmetry.space_group_name_H-M   'P 1'
#
loop_
_entity.id
_entity.type
_entity.pdbx_description
1 polymer ?
#
loop_
_entity_poly.entity_id
_entity_poly.type
_entity_poly.pdbx_seq_one_letter_code
_entity_poly.pdbx_strand_id
1 'polypeptide(L)'
;MVALMALNACDKTFVPKPVGYNRFVLPDPAYTPLPDTLPYTFEYSAYAHLLRDTSAISDRFWVEINYPDIKGNIHVTYKKIHHSEKLLHEFLNDSYVLTAKHQIKAYAIDETIVKTPNGLTAVIAELDGEVPSQFQFTVTDSTENFIRGALYFKTKVANDSLAPAIEYVKKDIMHLINTLTWKNPKRPN
;
A
#
# COMPACT_ATOMS: atom_id res chain seq x y z
N MET A 1 28.92 -22.21 -70.25
CA MET A 1 28.37 -20.98 -69.66
C MET A 1 27.25 -21.37 -68.71
N VAL A 2 27.54 -21.53 -67.41
CA VAL A 2 26.58 -21.34 -66.31
C VAL A 2 27.43 -21.01 -65.07
N ALA A 3 27.41 -19.75 -64.65
CA ALA A 3 28.02 -19.29 -63.41
C ALA A 3 26.94 -19.27 -62.32
N LEU A 4 27.17 -19.99 -61.23
CA LEU A 4 26.27 -20.10 -60.09
C LEU A 4 26.69 -19.06 -59.03
N MET A 5 25.95 -17.95 -58.93
CA MET A 5 26.12 -16.95 -57.87
C MET A 5 25.22 -17.29 -56.68
N ALA A 6 25.80 -17.69 -55.55
CA ALA A 6 25.12 -17.82 -54.27
C ALA A 6 25.19 -16.49 -53.50
N LEU A 7 24.06 -15.79 -53.39
CA LEU A 7 23.93 -14.61 -52.53
C LEU A 7 23.61 -15.08 -51.11
N ASN A 8 24.59 -15.00 -50.21
CA ASN A 8 24.38 -15.14 -48.77
C ASN A 8 23.84 -13.81 -48.23
N ALA A 9 22.53 -13.71 -48.04
CA ALA A 9 21.91 -12.63 -47.30
C ALA A 9 22.16 -12.86 -45.79
N CYS A 10 22.98 -12.00 -45.20
CA CYS A 10 23.23 -12.00 -43.76
C CYS A 10 22.11 -11.21 -43.08
N ASP A 11 21.09 -11.91 -42.60
CA ASP A 11 20.04 -11.33 -41.75
C ASP A 11 20.65 -10.91 -40.42
N LYS A 12 21.04 -9.64 -40.32
CA LYS A 12 21.32 -9.00 -39.04
C LYS A 12 19.99 -8.69 -38.38
N THR A 13 19.41 -9.69 -37.71
CA THR A 13 18.30 -9.49 -36.78
C THR A 13 18.79 -8.57 -35.66
N PHE A 14 18.44 -7.29 -35.78
CA PHE A 14 18.72 -6.31 -34.75
C PHE A 14 17.80 -6.60 -33.56
N VAL A 15 18.31 -7.31 -32.55
CA VAL A 15 17.61 -7.48 -31.28
C VAL A 15 17.78 -6.15 -30.51
N PRO A 16 16.70 -5.38 -30.28
CA PRO A 16 16.79 -4.15 -29.50
C PRO A 16 17.28 -4.50 -28.09
N LYS A 17 18.24 -3.75 -27.56
CA LYS A 17 18.62 -3.89 -26.15
C LYS A 17 17.37 -3.69 -25.29
N PRO A 18 17.13 -4.54 -24.28
CA PRO A 18 16.01 -4.34 -23.37
C PRO A 18 16.11 -2.93 -22.78
N VAL A 19 15.00 -2.21 -22.83
CA VAL A 19 14.91 -0.85 -22.31
C VAL A 19 15.16 -0.94 -20.81
N GLY A 20 16.33 -0.45 -20.37
CA GLY A 20 16.66 -0.41 -18.95
C GLY A 20 15.74 0.59 -18.27
N TYR A 21 14.69 0.10 -17.61
CA TYR A 21 13.89 0.93 -16.72
C TYR A 21 14.81 1.55 -15.66
N ASN A 22 14.56 2.82 -15.31
CA ASN A 22 15.31 3.52 -14.28
C ASN A 22 15.37 2.65 -13.02
N ARG A 23 16.56 2.21 -12.62
CA ARG A 23 16.76 1.57 -11.32
C ARG A 23 16.42 2.63 -10.27
N PHE A 24 15.25 2.51 -9.65
CA PHE A 24 14.96 3.23 -8.42
C PHE A 24 16.02 2.83 -7.40
N VAL A 25 16.93 3.75 -7.09
CA VAL A 25 17.85 3.59 -5.96
C VAL A 25 17.01 3.88 -4.73
N LEU A 26 16.53 2.81 -4.11
CA LEU A 26 15.76 2.90 -2.87
C LEU A 26 16.74 3.23 -1.75
N PRO A 27 16.51 4.30 -0.97
CA PRO A 27 17.36 4.61 0.16
C PRO A 27 17.25 3.52 1.23
N ASP A 28 18.22 3.47 2.14
CA ASP A 28 18.11 2.61 3.32
C ASP A 28 16.89 3.04 4.16
N PRO A 29 16.10 2.09 4.69
CA PRO A 29 14.91 2.44 5.45
C PRO A 29 15.22 3.31 6.65
N ALA A 30 14.51 4.44 6.76
CA ALA A 30 14.56 5.34 7.89
C ALA A 30 13.12 5.71 8.26
N TYR A 31 12.83 5.75 9.56
CA TYR A 31 11.47 5.90 10.07
C TYR A 31 11.35 7.05 11.05
N THR A 32 10.21 7.72 11.02
CA THR A 32 9.88 8.82 11.93
C THR A 32 8.48 8.60 12.52
N PRO A 33 8.24 8.92 13.81
CA PRO A 33 6.93 8.74 14.43
C PRO A 33 5.92 9.76 13.93
N LEU A 34 4.63 9.40 14.02
CA LEU A 34 3.54 10.35 13.83
C LEU A 34 3.56 11.49 14.87
N PRO A 35 3.05 12.69 14.50
CA PRO A 35 2.81 13.77 15.46
C PRO A 35 1.89 13.33 16.61
N ASP A 36 2.03 13.98 17.78
CA ASP A 36 1.27 13.63 18.98
C ASP A 36 -0.21 14.08 18.96
N THR A 37 -0.80 14.32 17.80
CA THR A 37 -2.15 14.90 17.64
C THR A 37 -3.23 13.86 17.32
N LEU A 38 -2.84 12.61 17.02
CA LEU A 38 -3.72 11.53 16.60
C LEU A 38 -4.01 10.53 17.73
N PRO A 39 -5.18 9.84 17.73
CA PRO A 39 -5.55 8.83 18.73
C PRO A 39 -4.81 7.50 18.55
N TYR A 40 -3.91 7.44 17.58
CA TYR A 40 -3.01 6.33 17.30
C TYR A 40 -1.61 6.89 17.02
N THR A 41 -0.59 6.05 17.09
CA THR A 41 0.75 6.37 16.62
C THR A 41 1.36 5.15 15.95
N PHE A 42 2.19 5.40 14.96
CA PHE A 42 3.02 4.44 14.26
C PHE A 42 4.22 5.19 13.69
N GLU A 43 5.21 4.43 13.23
CA GLU A 43 6.32 4.98 12.48
C GLU A 43 6.06 4.86 10.98
N TYR A 44 6.47 5.87 10.21
CA TYR A 44 6.37 5.88 8.76
C TYR A 44 7.68 6.33 8.13
N SER A 45 7.84 6.06 6.83
CA SER A 45 9.07 6.35 6.09
C SER A 45 9.45 7.83 6.20
N ALA A 46 10.70 8.12 6.57
CA ALA A 46 11.24 9.48 6.61
C ALA A 46 11.33 10.13 5.21
N TYR A 47 11.21 9.32 4.17
CA TYR A 47 11.16 9.74 2.76
C TYR A 47 9.74 10.03 2.26
N ALA A 48 8.73 9.84 3.11
CA ALA A 48 7.35 10.15 2.80
C ALA A 48 6.91 11.45 3.46
N HIS A 49 5.93 12.10 2.84
CA HIS A 49 5.29 13.29 3.40
C HIS A 49 3.98 12.88 4.06
N LEU A 50 3.87 13.18 5.36
CA LEU A 50 2.61 13.07 6.08
C LEU A 50 1.71 14.25 5.70
N LEU A 51 0.59 13.96 5.06
CA LEU A 51 -0.42 14.92 4.69
C LEU A 51 -1.69 14.66 5.50
N ARG A 52 -2.42 15.72 5.82
CA ARG A 52 -3.79 15.58 6.31
C ARG A 52 -4.68 15.22 5.13
N ASP A 53 -5.62 14.29 5.32
CA ASP A 53 -6.64 14.06 4.30
C ASP A 53 -7.46 15.35 4.13
N THR A 54 -7.39 15.95 2.94
CA THR A 54 -8.11 17.19 2.59
C THR A 54 -9.41 16.92 1.84
N SER A 55 -9.83 15.66 1.71
CA SER A 55 -11.08 15.31 1.03
C SER A 55 -12.29 15.90 1.79
N ALA A 56 -13.36 16.20 1.06
CA ALA A 56 -14.59 16.77 1.62
C ALA A 56 -15.30 15.84 2.64
N ILE A 57 -14.88 14.57 2.72
CA ILE A 57 -15.40 13.52 3.60
C ILE A 57 -14.33 13.13 4.65
N SER A 58 -13.22 13.88 4.74
CA SER A 58 -12.12 13.55 5.66
C SER A 58 -12.53 13.68 7.12
N ASP A 59 -12.39 12.60 7.87
CA ASP A 59 -12.39 12.67 9.34
C ASP A 59 -11.08 13.34 9.79
N ARG A 60 -11.13 14.06 10.91
CA ARG A 60 -9.98 14.76 11.49
C ARG A 60 -8.78 13.85 11.80
N PHE A 61 -9.00 12.54 11.89
CA PHE A 61 -7.98 11.54 12.21
C PHE A 61 -7.54 10.70 11.00
N TRP A 62 -7.93 11.08 9.79
CA TRP A 62 -7.44 10.44 8.56
C TRP A 62 -6.18 11.14 8.07
N VAL A 63 -5.23 10.34 7.60
CA VAL A 63 -3.93 10.82 7.11
C VAL A 63 -3.58 10.17 5.79
N GLU A 64 -2.76 10.87 5.02
CA GLU A 64 -2.16 10.36 3.80
C GLU A 64 -0.63 10.34 3.96
N ILE A 65 -0.01 9.22 3.57
CA ILE A 65 1.44 9.08 3.54
C ILE A 65 1.86 9.07 2.08
N ASN A 66 2.29 10.22 1.60
CA ASN A 66 2.65 10.41 0.20
C ASN A 66 4.13 10.12 -0.03
N TYR A 67 4.43 9.29 -1.03
CA TYR A 67 5.79 9.05 -1.52
C TYR A 67 5.97 9.73 -2.88
N PRO A 68 6.56 10.93 -2.95
CA PRO A 68 6.66 11.71 -4.18
C PRO A 68 7.46 10.98 -5.27
N ASP A 69 8.60 10.40 -4.91
CA ASP A 69 9.57 9.83 -5.86
C ASP A 69 9.03 8.62 -6.62
N ILE A 70 8.21 7.81 -5.95
CA ILE A 70 7.58 6.62 -6.53
C ILE A 70 6.10 6.84 -6.87
N LYS A 71 5.60 8.08 -6.73
CA LYS A 71 4.21 8.48 -7.02
C LYS A 71 3.16 7.61 -6.30
N GLY A 72 3.50 7.15 -5.10
CA GLY A 72 2.65 6.33 -4.24
C GLY A 72 1.94 7.17 -3.18
N ASN A 73 0.77 6.73 -2.75
CA ASN A 73 0.06 7.31 -1.62
C ASN A 73 -0.59 6.22 -0.79
N ILE A 74 -0.37 6.24 0.52
CA ILE A 74 -1.10 5.38 1.45
C ILE A 74 -2.19 6.22 2.10
N HIS A 75 -3.45 5.86 1.86
CA HIS A 75 -4.57 6.48 2.53
C HIS A 75 -4.86 5.69 3.80
N VAL A 76 -4.80 6.34 4.96
CA VAL A 76 -5.05 5.73 6.27
C VAL A 76 -6.28 6.37 6.89
N THR A 77 -7.31 5.56 7.11
CA THR A 77 -8.55 5.98 7.75
C THR A 77 -8.68 5.34 9.13
N TYR A 78 -9.29 6.08 10.05
CA TYR A 78 -9.53 5.68 11.43
C TYR A 78 -11.01 5.78 11.73
N LYS A 79 -11.54 4.76 12.41
CA LYS A 79 -12.91 4.70 12.90
C LYS A 79 -12.94 4.07 14.30
N LYS A 80 -13.96 4.42 15.08
CA LYS A 80 -14.24 3.81 16.36
C LYS A 80 -15.32 2.73 16.25
N ILE A 81 -15.10 1.60 16.94
CA ILE A 81 -16.02 0.45 16.96
C ILE A 81 -17.03 0.56 18.11
N HIS A 82 -16.70 1.28 19.19
CA HIS A 82 -17.58 1.49 20.35
C HIS A 82 -18.11 0.18 20.97
N HIS A 83 -17.26 -0.85 21.05
CA HIS A 83 -17.58 -2.19 21.54
C HIS A 83 -18.74 -2.89 20.81
N SER A 84 -19.07 -2.44 19.59
CA SER A 84 -20.15 -3.01 18.78
C SER A 84 -19.60 -4.02 17.79
N GLU A 85 -19.90 -5.30 18.02
CA GLU A 85 -19.54 -6.37 17.09
C GLU A 85 -20.15 -6.12 15.70
N LYS A 86 -21.38 -5.60 15.64
CA LYS A 86 -22.04 -5.23 14.38
C LYS A 86 -21.23 -4.19 13.60
N LEU A 87 -20.71 -3.15 14.27
CA LEU A 87 -19.91 -2.11 13.62
C LEU A 87 -18.56 -2.67 13.15
N LEU A 88 -17.94 -3.57 13.92
CA LEU A 88 -16.72 -4.24 13.49
C LEU A 88 -16.97 -5.04 12.20
N HIS A 89 -18.02 -5.87 12.16
CA HIS A 89 -18.41 -6.62 10.96
C HIS A 89 -18.71 -5.71 9.79
N GLU A 90 -19.41 -4.59 10.02
CA GLU A 90 -19.69 -3.58 9.00
C GLU A 90 -18.40 -2.98 8.43
N PHE A 91 -17.44 -2.59 9.27
CA PHE A 91 -16.18 -2.01 8.80
C PHE A 91 -15.28 -3.01 8.08
N LEU A 92 -15.23 -4.26 8.53
CA LEU A 92 -14.53 -5.34 7.83
C LEU A 92 -15.18 -5.60 6.47
N ASN A 93 -16.52 -5.70 6.42
CA ASN A 93 -17.25 -5.90 5.17
C ASN A 93 -17.10 -4.71 4.21
N ASP A 94 -17.15 -3.47 4.70
CA ASP A 94 -16.89 -2.28 3.88
C ASP A 94 -15.48 -2.31 3.30
N SER A 95 -14.50 -2.68 4.11
CA SER A 95 -13.10 -2.82 3.68
C SER A 95 -12.98 -3.87 2.59
N TYR A 96 -13.64 -5.02 2.77
CA TYR A 96 -13.70 -6.10 1.79
C TYR A 96 -14.42 -5.68 0.50
N VAL A 97 -15.59 -5.03 0.59
CA VAL A 97 -16.36 -4.56 -0.56
C VAL A 97 -15.60 -3.48 -1.35
N LEU A 98 -14.90 -2.56 -0.68
CA LEU A 98 -14.05 -1.58 -1.35
C LEU A 98 -12.88 -2.27 -2.07
N THR A 99 -12.25 -3.24 -1.41
CA THR A 99 -11.24 -4.10 -2.04
C THR A 99 -11.83 -4.76 -3.28
N ALA A 100 -13.03 -5.35 -3.15
CA ALA A 100 -13.73 -6.08 -4.20
C ALA A 100 -14.21 -5.24 -5.38
N LYS A 101 -14.72 -4.04 -5.15
CA LYS A 101 -15.17 -3.15 -6.23
C LYS A 101 -14.01 -2.68 -7.12
N HIS A 102 -12.78 -2.67 -6.61
CA HIS A 102 -11.58 -2.38 -7.40
C HIS A 102 -10.96 -3.64 -8.07
N GLN A 103 -11.50 -4.84 -7.85
CA GLN A 103 -10.98 -6.14 -8.35
C GLN A 103 -11.38 -6.50 -9.78
N ILE A 104 -12.08 -5.65 -10.54
CA ILE A 104 -12.55 -5.99 -11.91
C ILE A 104 -11.38 -6.39 -12.86
N LYS A 105 -10.14 -6.09 -12.48
CA LYS A 105 -8.90 -6.46 -13.20
C LYS A 105 -7.86 -7.26 -12.39
N ALA A 106 -8.17 -7.66 -11.15
CA ALA A 106 -7.25 -8.44 -10.34
C ALA A 106 -7.22 -9.89 -10.81
N TYR A 107 -6.04 -10.50 -10.90
CA TYR A 107 -5.91 -11.93 -11.21
C TYR A 107 -6.05 -12.80 -9.97
N ALA A 108 -5.61 -12.30 -8.81
CA ALA A 108 -5.67 -12.99 -7.52
C ALA A 108 -5.73 -11.99 -6.36
N ILE A 109 -6.25 -12.45 -5.21
CA ILE A 109 -6.24 -11.75 -3.93
C ILE A 109 -5.64 -12.72 -2.91
N ASP A 110 -4.58 -12.31 -2.23
CA ASP A 110 -4.01 -13.04 -1.10
C ASP A 110 -4.36 -12.30 0.20
N GLU A 111 -5.08 -12.97 1.09
CA GLU A 111 -5.49 -12.41 2.39
C GLU A 111 -4.78 -13.14 3.53
N THR A 112 -4.04 -12.39 4.34
CA THR A 112 -3.35 -12.91 5.52
C THR A 112 -3.82 -12.19 6.78
N ILE A 113 -4.19 -12.96 7.81
CA ILE A 113 -4.49 -12.44 9.14
C ILE A 113 -3.26 -12.63 10.02
N VAL A 114 -2.74 -11.53 10.57
CA VAL A 114 -1.57 -11.54 11.46
C VAL A 114 -1.87 -10.86 12.79
N LYS A 115 -1.09 -11.21 13.81
CA LYS A 115 -1.05 -10.49 15.07
C LYS A 115 0.17 -9.59 15.11
N THR A 116 -0.03 -8.30 15.41
CA THR A 116 1.08 -7.38 15.58
C THR A 116 1.81 -7.67 16.90
N PRO A 117 3.07 -7.22 17.06
CA PRO A 117 3.79 -7.31 18.34
C PRO A 117 3.02 -6.68 19.51
N ASN A 118 2.13 -5.73 19.22
CA ASN A 118 1.28 -5.04 20.21
C ASN A 118 -0.06 -5.75 20.47
N GLY A 119 -0.24 -6.97 19.94
CA GLY A 119 -1.44 -7.81 20.16
C GLY A 119 -2.65 -7.45 19.28
N LEU A 120 -2.50 -6.51 18.35
CA LEU A 120 -3.57 -6.08 17.45
C LEU A 120 -3.81 -7.12 16.37
N THR A 121 -5.05 -7.24 15.89
CA THR A 121 -5.37 -8.08 14.73
C THR A 121 -5.20 -7.24 13.48
N ALA A 122 -4.34 -7.66 12.55
CA ALA A 122 -4.22 -7.05 11.24
C ALA A 122 -4.65 -8.03 10.15
N VAL A 123 -5.41 -7.55 9.17
CA VAL A 123 -5.74 -8.27 7.94
C VAL A 123 -5.04 -7.56 6.80
N ILE A 124 -4.24 -8.28 6.03
CA ILE A 124 -3.47 -7.77 4.89
C ILE A 124 -4.05 -8.43 3.64
N ALA A 125 -4.35 -7.62 2.63
CA ALA A 125 -4.83 -8.07 1.33
C ALA A 125 -3.88 -7.56 0.24
N GLU A 126 -3.24 -8.49 -0.45
CA GLU A 126 -2.40 -8.22 -1.62
C GLU A 126 -3.15 -8.57 -2.90
N LEU A 127 -3.12 -7.67 -3.88
CA LEU A 127 -3.83 -7.84 -5.14
C LEU A 127 -2.84 -7.85 -6.30
N ASP A 128 -2.91 -8.91 -7.09
CA ASP A 128 -2.11 -9.06 -8.30
C ASP A 128 -2.85 -8.57 -9.54
N GLY A 129 -2.13 -7.91 -10.45
CA GLY A 129 -2.64 -7.42 -11.73
C GLY A 129 -2.75 -5.89 -11.82
N GLU A 130 -3.42 -5.41 -12.87
CA GLU A 130 -3.59 -3.98 -13.17
C GLU A 130 -4.69 -3.33 -12.31
N VAL A 131 -4.50 -3.36 -10.99
CA VAL A 131 -5.44 -2.79 -10.01
C VAL A 131 -4.97 -1.43 -9.49
N PRO A 132 -5.90 -0.52 -9.13
CA PRO A 132 -5.56 0.80 -8.58
C PRO A 132 -4.84 0.75 -7.21
N SER A 133 -5.08 -0.31 -6.44
CA SER A 133 -4.48 -0.53 -5.12
C SER A 133 -4.09 -1.98 -4.96
N GLN A 134 -2.78 -2.22 -4.78
CA GLN A 134 -2.20 -3.57 -4.75
C GLN A 134 -1.94 -4.07 -3.33
N PHE A 135 -1.98 -3.19 -2.34
CA PHE A 135 -1.76 -3.54 -0.95
C PHE A 135 -2.76 -2.79 -0.08
N GLN A 136 -3.55 -3.53 0.66
CA GLN A 136 -4.54 -3.01 1.59
C GLN A 136 -4.39 -3.70 2.93
N PHE A 137 -4.75 -3.00 4.00
CA PHE A 137 -4.74 -3.58 5.32
C PHE A 137 -5.84 -3.01 6.21
N THR A 138 -6.23 -3.77 7.20
CA THR A 138 -7.01 -3.30 8.34
C THR A 138 -6.31 -3.70 9.62
N VAL A 139 -6.40 -2.87 10.67
CA VAL A 139 -5.87 -3.20 12.01
C VAL A 139 -6.86 -2.80 13.08
N THR A 140 -7.09 -3.67 14.06
CA THR A 140 -8.04 -3.42 15.14
C THR A 140 -7.66 -4.09 16.46
N ASP A 141 -8.08 -3.50 17.57
CA ASP A 141 -8.14 -4.13 18.90
C ASP A 141 -9.45 -4.90 19.15
N SER A 142 -10.28 -5.04 18.11
CA SER A 142 -11.61 -5.67 18.11
C SER A 142 -12.67 -5.00 18.99
N THR A 143 -12.32 -3.92 19.71
CA THR A 143 -13.18 -3.35 20.75
C THR A 143 -13.47 -1.88 20.55
N GLU A 144 -12.47 -1.05 20.29
CA GLU A 144 -12.63 0.40 20.24
C GLU A 144 -12.06 0.99 18.95
N ASN A 145 -10.92 0.49 18.46
CA ASN A 145 -10.16 1.15 17.40
C ASN A 145 -10.11 0.30 16.13
N PHE A 146 -10.32 0.96 15.00
CA PHE A 146 -10.21 0.36 13.67
C PHE A 146 -9.45 1.30 12.73
N ILE A 147 -8.38 0.80 12.12
CA ILE A 147 -7.66 1.47 11.04
C ILE A 147 -7.84 0.66 9.75
N ARG A 148 -8.01 1.36 8.64
CA ARG A 148 -7.87 0.81 7.29
C ARG A 148 -6.81 1.60 6.54
N GLY A 149 -5.92 0.91 5.84
CA GLY A 149 -4.95 1.49 4.93
C GLY A 149 -5.06 0.91 3.53
N ALA A 150 -4.79 1.72 2.51
CA ALA A 150 -4.70 1.27 1.13
C ALA A 150 -3.62 2.06 0.37
N LEU A 151 -2.72 1.33 -0.29
CA LEU A 151 -1.67 1.89 -1.14
C LEU A 151 -2.20 2.11 -2.55
N TYR A 152 -2.09 3.33 -3.07
CA TYR A 152 -2.45 3.72 -4.43
C TYR A 152 -1.24 4.30 -5.16
N PHE A 153 -1.13 4.03 -6.46
CA PHE A 153 -0.14 4.67 -7.33
C PHE A 153 -0.82 5.65 -8.28
N LYS A 154 -0.25 6.86 -8.44
CA LYS A 154 -0.79 7.92 -9.30
C LYS A 154 -0.60 7.68 -10.81
N THR A 155 -0.30 6.47 -11.27
CA THR A 155 0.04 6.21 -12.68
C THR A 155 -0.85 5.14 -13.31
N LYS A 156 -1.16 5.33 -14.60
CA LYS A 156 -1.96 4.42 -15.43
C LYS A 156 -1.11 3.31 -16.10
N VAL A 157 0.17 3.16 -15.76
CA VAL A 157 1.15 2.51 -16.65
C VAL A 157 1.90 1.36 -15.97
N ALA A 158 1.79 0.17 -16.58
CA ALA A 158 2.55 -1.09 -16.43
C ALA A 158 3.06 -1.47 -15.03
N ASN A 159 2.36 -2.43 -14.42
CA ASN A 159 2.66 -3.05 -13.13
C ASN A 159 4.14 -3.47 -12.97
N ASP A 160 4.75 -4.01 -14.03
CA ASP A 160 6.11 -4.56 -14.00
C ASP A 160 7.21 -3.52 -13.72
N SER A 161 6.98 -2.23 -14.02
CA SER A 161 7.96 -1.17 -13.73
C SER A 161 7.89 -0.66 -12.30
N LEU A 162 6.79 -0.92 -11.59
CA LEU A 162 6.55 -0.44 -10.23
C LEU A 162 6.89 -1.50 -9.17
N ALA A 163 7.11 -2.76 -9.55
CA ALA A 163 7.33 -3.85 -8.60
C ALA A 163 8.38 -3.54 -7.51
N PRO A 164 9.57 -2.97 -7.82
CA PRO A 164 10.54 -2.61 -6.78
C PRO A 164 10.03 -1.53 -5.81
N ALA A 165 9.25 -0.57 -6.31
CA ALA A 165 8.66 0.49 -5.48
C ALA A 165 7.50 -0.05 -4.61
N ILE A 166 6.68 -0.95 -5.16
CA ILE A 166 5.62 -1.64 -4.42
C ILE A 166 6.24 -2.43 -3.27
N GLU A 167 7.23 -3.27 -3.54
CA GLU A 167 7.92 -4.08 -2.53
C GLU A 167 8.60 -3.25 -1.45
N TYR A 168 9.16 -2.09 -1.82
CA TYR A 168 9.69 -1.14 -0.86
C TYR A 168 8.60 -0.60 0.07
N VAL A 169 7.50 -0.09 -0.48
CA VAL A 169 6.41 0.49 0.32
C VAL A 169 5.70 -0.59 1.14
N LYS A 170 5.60 -1.82 0.66
CA LYS A 170 5.07 -2.95 1.44
C LYS A 170 5.86 -3.14 2.74
N LYS A 171 7.19 -3.08 2.69
CA LYS A 171 8.03 -3.16 3.90
C LYS A 171 7.76 -2.01 4.86
N ASP A 172 7.62 -0.79 4.33
CA ASP A 172 7.28 0.39 5.14
C ASP A 172 5.88 0.27 5.76
N ILE A 173 4.91 -0.28 5.04
CA ILE A 173 3.56 -0.56 5.57
C ILE A 173 3.61 -1.62 6.67
N MET A 174 4.39 -2.68 6.48
CA MET A 174 4.56 -3.71 7.52
C MET A 174 5.22 -3.14 8.77
N HIS A 175 6.20 -2.25 8.62
CA HIS A 175 6.79 -1.51 9.75
C HIS A 175 5.75 -0.65 10.46
N LEU A 176 4.93 0.09 9.70
CA LEU A 176 3.81 0.87 10.21
C LEU A 176 2.83 0.00 11.02
N ILE A 177 2.41 -1.15 10.48
CA ILE A 177 1.49 -2.08 11.14
C ILE A 177 2.11 -2.62 12.44
N ASN A 178 3.40 -2.96 12.43
CA ASN A 178 4.10 -3.50 13.59
C ASN A 178 4.33 -2.48 14.69
N THR A 179 4.51 -1.20 14.34
CA THR A 179 4.72 -0.09 15.28
C THR A 179 3.41 0.58 15.71
N LEU A 180 2.26 0.17 15.14
CA LEU A 180 0.97 0.74 15.46
C LEU A 180 0.58 0.48 16.92
N THR A 181 0.26 1.56 17.62
CA THR A 181 -0.31 1.55 18.97
C THR A 181 -1.45 2.56 19.09
N TRP A 182 -2.42 2.23 19.94
CA TRP A 182 -3.52 3.14 20.29
C TRP A 182 -3.08 4.08 21.41
N LYS A 183 -3.41 5.36 21.30
CA LYS A 183 -3.27 6.28 22.41
C LYS A 183 -4.54 6.20 23.25
N ASN A 184 -4.38 5.76 24.50
CA ASN A 184 -5.49 5.87 25.44
C ASN A 184 -5.87 7.35 25.58
N PRO A 185 -7.15 7.74 25.44
CA PRO A 185 -7.61 8.91 26.16
C PRO A 185 -7.39 8.58 27.63
N LYS A 186 -6.45 9.26 28.31
CA LYS A 186 -6.40 9.20 29.77
C LYS A 186 -7.83 9.46 30.25
N ARG A 187 -8.48 8.45 30.84
CA ARG A 187 -9.70 8.70 31.60
C ARG A 187 -9.27 9.71 32.67
N PRO A 188 -9.84 10.92 32.72
CA PRO A 188 -9.62 11.75 33.88
C PRO A 188 -10.14 10.94 35.09
N ASN A 189 -9.26 10.74 36.08
CA ASN A 189 -9.65 10.22 37.40
C ASN A 189 -10.71 11.12 38.03
#